data_AF-W6NRU7-F1
#
_entry.id   AF-W6NRU7-F1
#
_cell.length_a   1.000
_cell.length_b   1.000
_cell.length_c   1.000
_cell.angle_alpha   90.00
_cell.angle_beta   90.00
_cell.angle_gamma   90.00
#
_symmetry.space_group_name_H-M   'P 1'
#
loop_
_entity.id
_entity.type
_entity.pdbx_description
1 polymer ?
#
loop_
_entity_poly.entity_id
_entity_poly.type
_entity_poly.pdbx_seq_one_letter_code
_entity_poly.pdbx_strand_id
1 'polypeptide(L)'
;MNSLIEISSTQGVTAQFIPLGATLTSLFVKDRHGNDVDVVLGYDNIKGYKADNAYMGRTVGRVCNRIRFGQFTFDGRVYQLPINDHPHLIHGGPQGIALALGIAAAFELHRDSHFH
;
A
#
# COMPACT_ATOMS: atom_id res chain seq x y z
N MET A 1 -18.03 -3.75 0.22
CA MET A 1 -17.46 -3.55 1.57
C MET A 1 -16.33 -2.55 1.44
N ASN A 2 -16.57 -1.32 1.87
CA ASN A 2 -15.64 -0.19 1.81
C ASN A 2 -15.20 0.15 3.24
N SER A 3 -14.53 -0.77 3.92
CA SER A 3 -14.16 -0.53 5.31
C SER A 3 -12.79 0.16 5.35
N LEU A 4 -12.77 1.43 5.71
CA LEU A 4 -11.56 2.13 6.16
C LEU A 4 -11.07 1.46 7.44
N ILE A 5 -9.76 1.22 7.53
CA ILE A 5 -9.11 0.65 8.72
C ILE A 5 -8.26 1.76 9.32
N GLU A 6 -8.49 2.09 10.60
CA GLU A 6 -7.71 3.09 11.32
C GLU A 6 -6.89 2.43 12.42
N ILE A 7 -5.63 2.84 12.54
CA ILE A 7 -4.72 2.41 13.61
C ILE A 7 -4.18 3.66 14.29
N SER A 8 -4.46 3.80 15.58
CA SER A 8 -4.05 4.95 16.39
C SER A 8 -3.10 4.51 17.49
N SER A 9 -2.00 5.24 17.65
CA SER A 9 -1.02 5.03 18.72
C SER A 9 -1.31 5.94 19.92
N THR A 10 -0.84 5.56 21.10
CA THR A 10 -0.89 6.43 22.29
C THR A 10 0.10 7.60 22.23
N GLN A 11 0.92 7.67 21.19
CA GLN A 11 1.97 8.69 20.99
C GLN A 11 1.55 9.77 19.98
N GLY A 12 0.29 9.78 19.52
CA GLY A 12 -0.24 10.83 18.65
C GLY A 12 0.00 10.61 17.16
N VAL A 13 0.24 9.36 16.74
CA VAL A 13 0.23 8.97 15.32
C VAL A 13 -1.04 8.17 15.02
N THR A 14 -1.76 8.56 13.96
CA THR A 14 -2.94 7.87 13.45
C THR A 14 -2.77 7.57 11.96
N ALA A 15 -2.90 6.31 11.57
CA ALA A 15 -2.79 5.86 10.19
C ALA A 15 -4.12 5.28 9.71
N GLN A 16 -4.50 5.60 8.48
CA GLN A 16 -5.71 5.09 7.85
C GLN A 16 -5.38 4.31 6.59
N PHE A 17 -6.09 3.20 6.38
CA PHE A 17 -5.86 2.27 5.29
C PHE A 17 -7.15 1.87 4.60
N ILE A 18 -7.06 1.53 3.31
CA ILE A 18 -8.12 0.85 2.56
C ILE A 18 -7.67 -0.54 2.11
N PRO A 19 -8.58 -1.53 1.97
CA PRO A 19 -8.22 -2.88 1.56
C PRO A 19 -7.67 -3.01 0.13
N LEU A 20 -7.96 -2.03 -0.75
CA LEU A 20 -7.38 -1.96 -2.09
C LEU A 20 -5.88 -1.74 -1.95
N GLY A 21 -5.06 -2.69 -2.41
CA GLY A 21 -3.61 -2.59 -2.38
C GLY A 21 -2.99 -2.40 -1.00
N ALA A 22 -3.74 -2.69 0.08
CA ALA A 22 -3.38 -2.31 1.45
C ALA A 22 -2.87 -0.85 1.52
N THR A 23 -3.63 0.07 0.93
CA THR A 23 -3.18 1.45 0.68
C THR A 23 -3.24 2.27 1.95
N LEU A 24 -2.12 2.90 2.32
CA LEU A 24 -2.08 3.96 3.33
C LEU A 24 -2.70 5.23 2.74
N THR A 25 -3.86 5.62 3.24
CA THR A 25 -4.61 6.78 2.72
C THR A 25 -4.31 8.07 3.45
N SER A 26 -4.02 7.98 4.74
CA SER A 26 -3.66 9.13 5.59
C SER A 26 -2.70 8.69 6.69
N LEU A 27 -1.80 9.59 7.08
CA LEU A 27 -0.91 9.45 8.22
C LEU A 27 -0.88 10.78 8.96
N PHE A 28 -1.65 10.86 10.04
CA PHE A 28 -1.68 12.02 10.91
C PHE A 28 -0.56 11.94 11.95
N VAL A 29 0.21 13.02 12.04
CA VAL A 29 1.22 13.25 13.07
C VAL A 29 1.03 14.62 13.71
N LYS A 30 1.59 14.81 14.90
CA LYS A 30 1.58 16.11 15.59
C LYS A 30 2.63 17.06 15.02
N ASP A 31 2.22 18.26 14.64
CA ASP A 31 3.14 19.36 14.33
C ASP A 31 3.78 19.94 15.60
N ARG A 32 4.63 20.97 15.44
CA ARG A 32 5.30 21.65 16.56
C ARG A 32 4.34 22.35 17.54
N HIS A 33 3.08 22.52 17.18
CA HIS A 33 2.03 23.13 17.99
C HIS A 33 1.05 22.08 18.57
N GLY A 34 1.25 20.80 18.26
CA GLY A 34 0.38 19.71 18.69
C GLY A 34 -0.88 19.52 17.83
N ASN A 35 -0.94 20.12 16.64
CA ASN A 35 -2.05 19.90 15.70
C ASN A 35 -1.79 18.66 14.86
N ASP A 36 -2.86 17.93 14.51
CA ASP A 36 -2.76 16.83 13.56
C ASP A 36 -2.56 17.35 12.14
N VAL A 37 -1.56 16.80 11.46
CA VAL A 37 -1.26 17.08 10.05
C VAL A 37 -1.15 15.76 9.31
N ASP A 38 -1.92 15.62 8.22
CA ASP A 38 -1.74 14.51 7.29
C ASP A 38 -0.47 14.74 6.47
N VAL A 39 0.48 13.81 6.56
CA VAL A 39 1.80 13.95 5.93
C VAL A 39 2.00 13.06 4.71
N VAL A 40 0.95 12.36 4.25
CA VAL A 40 1.00 11.59 3.01
C VAL A 40 0.11 12.20 1.93
N LEU A 41 0.51 12.01 0.68
CA LEU A 41 -0.33 12.35 -0.46
C LEU A 41 -1.38 11.27 -0.67
N GLY A 42 -2.55 11.67 -1.14
CA GLY A 42 -3.66 10.75 -1.34
C GLY A 42 -4.83 11.39 -2.05
N TYR A 43 -5.97 10.71 -1.96
CA TYR A 43 -7.24 11.15 -2.54
C TYR A 43 -8.34 11.11 -1.49
N ASP A 44 -9.33 11.98 -1.61
CA ASP A 44 -10.47 12.04 -0.69
C ASP A 44 -11.39 10.82 -0.76
N ASN A 45 -11.34 10.06 -1.86
CA ASN A 45 -12.25 8.94 -2.06
C ASN A 45 -11.67 7.79 -2.90
N ILE A 46 -12.33 6.64 -2.79
CA ILE A 46 -11.94 5.39 -3.47
C ILE A 46 -11.90 5.51 -5.00
N LYS A 47 -12.66 6.43 -5.62
CA LYS A 47 -12.61 6.60 -7.07
C LYS A 47 -11.26 7.18 -7.51
N GLY A 48 -10.71 8.12 -6.73
CA GLY A 48 -9.36 8.64 -6.93
C GLY A 48 -8.33 7.53 -6.88
N TYR A 49 -8.36 6.71 -5.82
CA TYR A 49 -7.48 5.55 -5.73
C TYR A 49 -7.68 4.53 -6.84
N LYS A 50 -8.89 4.30 -7.36
CA LYS A 50 -9.10 3.37 -8.49
C LYS A 50 -8.55 3.90 -9.81
N ALA A 51 -8.56 5.22 -10.01
CA ALA A 51 -8.04 5.89 -11.20
C ALA A 51 -6.53 6.19 -11.11
N ASP A 52 -5.95 6.05 -9.92
CA ASP A 52 -4.54 6.32 -9.64
C ASP A 52 -3.59 5.44 -10.47
N ASN A 53 -2.63 6.10 -11.12
CA ASN A 53 -1.51 5.49 -11.84
C ASN A 53 -0.14 5.77 -11.19
N ALA A 54 -0.11 6.55 -10.11
CA ALA A 54 1.09 6.92 -9.36
C ALA A 54 1.38 5.98 -8.18
N TYR A 55 0.49 5.03 -7.88
CA TYR A 55 0.61 4.05 -6.80
C TYR A 55 0.67 4.70 -5.41
N MET A 56 -0.06 5.80 -5.23
CA MET A 56 -0.01 6.61 -4.02
C MET A 56 -0.40 5.78 -2.78
N GLY A 57 0.52 5.66 -1.82
CA GLY A 57 0.32 4.92 -0.57
C GLY A 57 0.14 3.40 -0.72
N ARG A 58 0.21 2.84 -1.93
CA ARG A 58 -0.11 1.43 -2.18
C ARG A 58 1.04 0.50 -1.80
N THR A 59 0.70 -0.68 -1.32
CA THR A 59 1.68 -1.77 -1.18
C THR A 59 1.99 -2.38 -2.55
N VAL A 60 3.22 -2.23 -2.99
CA VAL A 60 3.68 -2.70 -4.30
C VAL A 60 4.25 -4.12 -4.21
N GLY A 61 3.93 -4.96 -5.20
CA GLY A 61 4.55 -6.28 -5.34
C GLY A 61 3.91 -7.11 -6.47
N ARG A 62 4.42 -8.31 -6.79
CA ARG A 62 5.45 -9.07 -6.04
C ARG A 62 6.87 -8.54 -6.16
N VAL A 63 7.18 -7.80 -7.23
CA VAL A 63 8.48 -7.16 -7.41
C VAL A 63 8.25 -5.66 -7.59
N CYS A 64 8.85 -4.86 -6.71
CA CYS A 64 8.81 -3.41 -6.79
C CYS A 64 9.70 -2.92 -7.94
N ASN A 65 9.33 -1.76 -8.49
CA ASN A 65 10.01 -1.15 -9.63
C ASN A 65 10.03 -2.07 -10.87
N ARG A 66 11.06 -1.95 -11.71
CA ARG A 66 11.06 -2.52 -13.06
C ARG A 66 11.75 -3.88 -13.15
N ILE A 67 11.15 -4.76 -13.95
CA ILE A 67 11.84 -5.93 -14.52
C ILE A 67 12.10 -5.61 -16.00
N ARG A 68 13.39 -5.56 -16.35
CA ARG A 68 13.84 -5.25 -17.71
C ARG A 68 13.23 -6.23 -18.71
N PHE A 69 12.66 -5.71 -19.79
CA PHE A 69 11.94 -6.48 -20.81
C PHE A 69 10.82 -7.40 -20.28
N GLY A 70 10.35 -7.14 -19.05
CA GLY A 70 9.44 -8.05 -18.36
C GLY A 70 9.98 -9.47 -18.27
N GLN A 71 11.29 -9.67 -18.34
CA GLN A 71 11.90 -10.97 -18.48
C GLN A 71 12.97 -11.18 -17.43
N PHE A 72 13.00 -12.37 -16.86
CA PHE A 72 14.07 -12.82 -15.98
C PHE A 72 14.25 -14.32 -16.09
N THR A 73 15.41 -14.81 -15.64
CA THR A 73 15.68 -16.25 -15.53
C THR A 73 15.74 -16.62 -14.06
N PHE A 74 15.08 -17.70 -13.67
CA PHE A 74 15.11 -18.25 -12.32
C PHE A 74 15.15 -19.77 -12.41
N ASP A 75 16.08 -20.42 -11.70
CA ASP A 75 16.34 -21.87 -11.77
C ASP A 75 16.45 -22.42 -13.20
N GLY A 76 17.19 -21.70 -14.05
CA GLY A 76 17.42 -22.08 -15.45
C GLY A 76 16.20 -21.94 -16.38
N ARG A 77 15.06 -21.43 -15.88
CA ARG A 77 13.85 -21.19 -16.68
C ARG A 77 13.68 -19.70 -16.96
N VAL A 78 13.37 -19.36 -18.21
CA VAL A 78 13.04 -17.99 -18.62
C VAL A 78 11.56 -17.73 -18.35
N TYR A 79 11.27 -16.66 -17.63
CA TYR A 79 9.92 -16.19 -17.36
C TYR A 79 9.69 -14.88 -18.12
N GLN A 80 8.65 -14.88 -18.96
CA GLN A 80 8.15 -13.66 -19.59
C GLN A 80 6.91 -13.18 -18.83
N LEU A 81 6.93 -11.92 -18.45
CA LEU A 81 5.87 -11.24 -17.72
C LEU A 81 5.19 -10.21 -18.62
N PRO A 82 3.96 -9.76 -18.26
CA PRO A 82 3.28 -8.69 -18.98
C PRO A 82 4.10 -7.39 -19.01
N ILE A 83 4.05 -6.68 -20.13
CA ILE A 83 4.68 -5.36 -20.28
C ILE A 83 3.61 -4.30 -20.03
N ASN A 84 3.69 -3.62 -18.89
CA ASN A 84 2.78 -2.53 -18.50
C ASN A 84 3.46 -1.16 -18.42
N ASP A 85 4.77 -1.08 -18.65
CA ASP A 85 5.52 0.17 -18.78
C ASP A 85 6.57 -0.01 -19.88
N HIS A 86 6.16 0.09 -21.15
CA HIS A 86 6.98 -0.35 -22.28
C HIS A 86 8.42 0.22 -22.25
N PRO A 87 9.47 -0.61 -22.40
CA PRO A 87 9.45 -2.04 -22.73
C PRO A 87 9.58 -2.95 -21.50
N HIS A 88 9.14 -2.53 -20.32
CA HIS A 88 9.36 -3.20 -19.03
C HIS A 88 8.05 -3.64 -18.36
N LEU A 89 8.20 -4.53 -17.38
CA LEU A 89 7.18 -4.67 -16.34
C LEU A 89 7.52 -3.69 -15.22
N ILE A 90 6.54 -2.99 -14.68
CA ILE A 90 6.68 -2.16 -13.48
C ILE A 90 5.72 -2.63 -12.37
N HIS A 91 6.17 -2.57 -11.13
CA HIS A 91 5.33 -2.68 -9.92
C HIS A 91 4.48 -3.96 -9.85
N GLY A 92 5.03 -5.09 -10.29
CA GLY A 92 4.34 -6.38 -10.28
C GLY A 92 3.33 -6.59 -11.41
N GLY A 93 3.18 -5.63 -12.32
CA GLY A 93 2.33 -5.76 -13.50
C GLY A 93 0.84 -5.50 -13.24
N PRO A 94 -0.03 -5.79 -14.23
CA PRO A 94 -1.47 -5.50 -14.16
C PRO A 94 -2.23 -6.33 -13.11
N GLN A 95 -1.58 -7.34 -12.53
CA GLN A 95 -2.11 -8.17 -11.44
C GLN A 95 -1.26 -8.03 -10.17
N GLY A 96 -0.53 -6.92 -10.03
CA GLY A 96 0.30 -6.64 -8.86
C GLY A 96 -0.53 -6.46 -7.58
N ILE A 97 0.13 -6.60 -6.44
CA ILE A 97 -0.49 -6.47 -5.09
C ILE A 97 -1.20 -5.14 -4.95
N ALA A 98 -0.61 -4.06 -5.48
CA ALA A 98 -1.18 -2.72 -5.45
C ALA A 98 -2.59 -2.63 -6.08
N LEU A 99 -2.96 -3.55 -6.97
CA LEU A 99 -4.25 -3.55 -7.67
C LEU A 99 -5.26 -4.55 -7.08
N ALA A 100 -4.82 -5.41 -6.15
CA ALA A 100 -5.67 -6.43 -5.56
C ALA A 100 -6.59 -5.85 -4.47
N LEU A 101 -7.79 -6.42 -4.36
CA LEU A 101 -8.74 -6.12 -3.29
C LEU A 101 -8.58 -7.13 -2.14
N GLY A 102 -8.75 -6.68 -0.89
CA GLY A 102 -8.91 -7.57 0.27
C GLY A 102 -7.60 -8.04 0.91
N ILE A 103 -6.51 -7.28 0.76
CA ILE A 103 -5.19 -7.65 1.32
C ILE A 103 -5.08 -7.33 2.81
N ALA A 104 -6.02 -6.56 3.37
CA ALA A 104 -6.00 -6.17 4.77
C ALA A 104 -6.88 -7.08 5.63
N ALA A 105 -6.26 -7.76 6.59
CA ALA A 105 -6.93 -8.35 7.75
C ALA A 105 -6.54 -7.53 8.98
N ALA A 106 -7.52 -7.01 9.72
CA ALA A 106 -7.27 -6.40 11.02
C ALA A 106 -7.15 -7.52 12.06
N PHE A 107 -6.11 -7.48 12.89
CA PHE A 107 -5.96 -8.34 14.05
C PHE A 107 -6.12 -7.47 15.30
N GLU A 108 -7.04 -7.83 16.20
CA GLU A 108 -7.07 -7.25 17.54
C GLU A 108 -5.88 -7.77 18.33
N LEU A 109 -4.92 -6.91 18.62
CA LEU A 109 -3.94 -7.17 19.66
C LEU A 109 -4.67 -7.07 21.01
N HIS A 110 -5.03 -8.22 21.60
CA HIS A 110 -5.34 -8.27 23.02
C HIS A 110 -4.11 -7.78 23.77
N ARG A 111 -4.24 -6.63 24.46
CA ARG A 111 -3.21 -6.14 25.38
C ARG A 111 -3.17 -7.09 26.58
N ASP A 112 -2.30 -8.08 26.54
CA ASP A 112 -1.83 -8.73 27.76
C ASP A 112 -1.05 -7.69 28.56
N SER A 113 -1.73 -7.15 29.57
CA SER A 113 -1.29 -6.05 30.40
C SER A 113 -0.38 -6.57 31.52
N HIS A 114 0.78 -7.13 31.18
CA HIS A 114 1.77 -7.54 32.18
C HIS A 114 3.21 -7.37 31.70
N PHE A 115 3.74 -6.15 31.82
CA PHE A 115 5.15 -5.95 32.14
C PHE A 115 5.25 -4.79 33.13
N HIS A 116 5.55 -5.16 34.38
CA HIS A 116 6.02 -4.26 35.45
C HIS A 116 7.52 -4.01 35.29
#